data_AF-A0A0B2PAK0-F1
#
_entry.id   AF-A0A0B2PAK0-F1
#
_cell.length_a   1.000
_cell.length_b   1.000
_cell.length_c   1.000
_cell.angle_alpha   90.00
_cell.angle_beta   90.00
_cell.angle_gamma   90.00
#
_symmetry.space_group_name_H-M   'P 1'
#
loop_
_entity.id
_entity.type
_entity.pdbx_description
1 polymer ?
#
loop_
_entity_poly.entity_id
_entity_poly.type
_entity_poly.pdbx_seq_one_letter_code
_entity_poly.pdbx_strand_id
1 'polypeptide(L)'
;MPHLSSEIPVIDLSLLSNRNTKELLKLDIACKDWGFFQILNHCVQKELLKMKDASSEFYNLPIEEKNKNAMTSNEIQGYGKGYLVSEEQTLDRSDVLMLHIYSTRYRKLQFWPKIPEGFKKVLLTIENYVHGFR
;
A
#
# COMPACT_ATOMS: atom_id res chain seq x y z
N MET A 1 -24.76 -19.50 -11.88
CA MET A 1 -23.51 -18.78 -11.59
C MET A 1 -22.54 -19.79 -11.01
N PRO A 2 -21.28 -19.90 -11.47
CA PRO A 2 -20.33 -20.74 -10.78
C PRO A 2 -20.20 -20.22 -9.34
N HIS A 3 -20.36 -21.12 -8.38
CA HIS A 3 -20.24 -20.79 -6.97
C HIS A 3 -18.76 -20.45 -6.73
N LEU A 4 -18.45 -19.17 -6.49
CA LEU A 4 -17.12 -18.77 -6.03
C LEU A 4 -16.78 -19.61 -4.80
N SER A 5 -15.55 -20.10 -4.70
CA SER A 5 -15.06 -20.66 -3.43
C SER A 5 -15.36 -19.66 -2.29
N SER A 6 -15.63 -20.12 -1.08
CA SER A 6 -15.79 -19.20 0.05
C SER A 6 -14.46 -18.61 0.53
N GLU A 7 -13.34 -19.10 0.01
CA GLU A 7 -11.99 -18.71 0.41
C GLU A 7 -11.31 -17.83 -0.65
N ILE A 8 -10.70 -16.73 -0.19
CA ILE A 8 -9.93 -15.81 -1.02
C ILE A 8 -8.80 -16.58 -1.72
N PRO A 9 -8.64 -16.45 -3.06
CA PRO A 9 -7.56 -17.13 -3.76
C PRO A 9 -6.19 -16.69 -3.24
N VAL A 10 -5.29 -17.67 -3.09
CA VAL A 10 -3.91 -17.45 -2.65
C VAL A 10 -2.98 -17.84 -3.79
N ILE A 11 -2.14 -16.93 -4.26
CA ILE A 11 -1.24 -17.13 -5.40
C ILE A 11 0.21 -17.23 -4.91
N ASP A 12 0.90 -18.32 -5.22
CA ASP A 12 2.31 -18.50 -4.92
C ASP A 12 3.18 -17.90 -6.04
N LEU A 13 3.85 -16.78 -5.73
CA LEU A 13 4.68 -16.09 -6.71
C LEU A 13 5.87 -16.95 -7.17
N SER A 14 6.43 -17.79 -6.31
CA SER A 14 7.58 -18.63 -6.67
C SER A 14 7.21 -19.65 -7.75
N LEU A 15 5.97 -20.16 -7.71
CA LEU A 15 5.45 -21.07 -8.74
C LEU A 15 5.21 -20.33 -10.06
N LEU A 16 4.73 -19.08 -10.01
CA LEU A 16 4.60 -18.24 -11.20
C LEU A 16 5.95 -17.95 -11.85
N SER A 17 6.98 -17.61 -11.05
CA SER A 17 8.34 -17.41 -11.55
C SER A 17 8.91 -18.67 -12.21
N ASN A 18 8.51 -19.85 -11.73
CA ASN A 18 8.84 -21.15 -12.32
C ASN A 18 7.92 -21.56 -13.48
N ARG A 19 7.10 -20.64 -14.01
CA ARG A 19 6.16 -20.86 -15.12
C ARG A 19 5.17 -22.01 -14.90
N ASN A 20 4.77 -22.22 -13.64
CA ASN A 20 3.79 -23.24 -13.30
C ASN A 20 2.42 -22.90 -13.93
N THR A 21 1.96 -23.76 -14.84
CA THR A 21 0.73 -23.53 -15.60
C THR A 21 -0.54 -23.61 -14.73
N LYS A 22 -0.54 -24.42 -13.66
CA LYS A 22 -1.67 -24.50 -12.73
C LYS A 22 -1.80 -23.22 -11.92
N GLU A 23 -0.68 -22.67 -11.45
CA GLU A 23 -0.69 -21.42 -10.70
C GLU A 23 -1.07 -20.23 -11.58
N LEU A 24 -0.64 -20.24 -12.84
CA LEU A 24 -1.05 -19.24 -13.83
C LEU A 24 -2.57 -19.29 -14.10
N LEU A 25 -3.13 -20.49 -14.25
CA LEU A 25 -4.59 -20.65 -14.41
C LEU A 25 -5.35 -20.19 -13.16
N LYS A 26 -4.81 -20.47 -11.97
CA LYS A 26 -5.38 -20.00 -10.71
C LYS A 26 -5.39 -18.47 -10.63
N LEU A 27 -4.32 -17.82 -11.07
CA LEU A 27 -4.25 -16.36 -11.17
C LEU A 27 -5.29 -15.82 -12.17
N ASP A 28 -5.42 -16.42 -13.35
CA ASP A 28 -6.41 -16.00 -14.36
C ASP A 28 -7.85 -16.08 -13.81
N ILE A 29 -8.18 -17.18 -13.12
CA ILE A 29 -9.48 -17.36 -12.46
C ILE A 29 -9.67 -16.33 -11.35
N ALA A 30 -8.67 -16.10 -10.49
CA ALA A 30 -8.75 -15.11 -9.43
C ALA A 30 -8.99 -13.69 -9.99
N CYS A 31 -8.31 -13.32 -11.08
CA CYS A 31 -8.52 -12.03 -11.74
C CYS A 31 -9.95 -11.89 -12.32
N LYS A 32 -10.47 -12.93 -12.98
CA LYS A 32 -11.78 -12.90 -13.65
C LYS A 32 -12.95 -12.97 -12.70
N ASP A 33 -12.87 -13.86 -11.73
CA ASP A 33 -14.01 -14.26 -10.92
C ASP A 33 -14.04 -13.53 -9.57
N TRP A 34 -12.86 -13.17 -9.02
CA TRP A 34 -12.76 -12.48 -7.72
C TRP A 34 -12.39 -11.01 -7.83
N GLY A 35 -11.48 -10.64 -8.74
CA GLY A 35 -10.90 -9.29 -8.81
C GLY A 35 -9.90 -8.98 -7.70
N PHE A 36 -9.63 -9.92 -6.77
CA PHE A 36 -8.60 -9.80 -5.74
C PHE A 36 -8.09 -11.18 -5.29
N PHE A 37 -6.87 -11.22 -4.75
CA PHE A 37 -6.22 -12.44 -4.25
C PHE A 37 -5.08 -12.06 -3.29
N GLN A 38 -4.64 -13.03 -2.50
CA GLN A 38 -3.43 -12.92 -1.67
C GLN A 38 -2.22 -13.47 -2.44
N ILE A 39 -1.02 -12.95 -2.18
CA ILE A 39 0.22 -13.46 -2.78
C ILE A 39 1.11 -14.03 -1.67
N LEU A 40 1.69 -15.21 -1.90
CA LEU A 40 2.72 -15.82 -1.06
C LEU A 40 4.07 -15.83 -1.76
N ASN A 41 5.14 -16.05 -0.98
CA ASN A 41 6.52 -16.19 -1.48
C ASN A 41 6.97 -15.03 -2.35
N HIS A 42 6.50 -13.83 -2.00
CA HIS A 42 6.72 -12.60 -2.73
C HIS A 42 8.00 -11.88 -2.26
N CYS A 43 8.90 -12.55 -1.54
CA CYS A 43 10.26 -12.09 -1.18
C CYS A 43 10.42 -10.75 -0.41
N VAL A 44 9.35 -10.05 -0.02
CA VAL A 44 9.43 -8.78 0.76
C VAL A 44 8.71 -8.78 2.09
N GLN A 45 8.52 -9.96 2.66
CA GLN A 45 7.91 -10.10 3.98
C GLN A 45 8.64 -9.24 5.03
N LYS A 46 9.97 -9.17 4.95
CA LYS A 46 10.80 -8.38 5.88
C LYS A 46 10.59 -6.87 5.72
N GLU A 47 10.53 -6.38 4.49
CA GLU A 47 10.32 -4.96 4.18
C GLU A 47 8.90 -4.51 4.55
N LEU A 48 7.90 -5.37 4.31
CA LEU A 48 6.52 -5.13 4.74
C LEU A 48 6.39 -5.06 6.25
N LEU A 49 7.12 -5.91 7.00
CA LEU A 49 7.14 -5.83 8.46
C LEU A 49 7.73 -4.50 8.94
N LYS A 50 8.86 -4.07 8.37
CA LYS A 50 9.44 -2.75 8.67
C LYS A 50 8.50 -1.60 8.34
N MET A 51 7.70 -1.73 7.28
CA MET A 51 6.70 -0.72 6.93
C MET A 51 5.57 -0.67 7.95
N LYS A 52 5.11 -1.85 8.40
CA LYS A 52 4.10 -1.94 9.45
C LYS A 52 4.60 -1.29 10.74
N ASP A 53 5.83 -1.56 11.14
CA ASP A 53 6.45 -0.98 12.33
C ASP A 53 6.59 0.54 12.20
N ALA A 54 7.15 1.01 11.08
CA ALA A 54 7.33 2.44 10.82
C ALA A 54 5.99 3.20 10.74
N SER A 55 4.96 2.61 10.12
CA SER A 55 3.61 3.15 10.13
C SER A 55 3.03 3.19 11.54
N SER A 56 3.15 2.11 12.31
CA SER A 56 2.64 2.06 13.68
C SER A 56 3.29 3.15 14.54
N GLU A 57 4.60 3.33 14.43
CA GLU A 57 5.33 4.37 15.16
C GLU A 57 4.87 5.77 14.74
N PHE A 58 4.71 6.02 13.44
CA PHE A 58 4.17 7.30 12.93
C PHE A 58 2.77 7.60 13.50
N TYR A 59 1.83 6.65 13.47
CA TYR A 59 0.46 6.89 13.93
C TYR A 59 0.35 7.05 15.46
N ASN A 60 1.31 6.49 16.20
CA ASN A 60 1.44 6.65 17.65
C ASN A 60 2.07 7.99 18.07
N LEU A 61 2.59 8.79 17.13
CA LEU A 61 3.09 10.12 17.45
C LEU A 61 1.96 11.06 17.91
N PRO A 62 2.29 12.10 18.71
CA PRO A 62 1.37 13.20 19.01
C PRO A 62 0.80 13.82 17.74
N ILE A 63 -0.42 14.36 17.82
CA ILE A 63 -1.10 14.94 16.66
C ILE A 63 -0.32 16.10 16.05
N GLU A 64 0.41 16.86 16.88
CA GLU A 64 1.26 17.97 16.45
C GLU A 64 2.41 17.49 15.55
N GLU A 65 3.01 16.35 15.86
CA GLU A 65 4.06 15.74 15.06
C GLU A 65 3.49 15.19 13.74
N LYS A 66 2.33 14.53 13.77
CA LYS A 66 1.67 14.02 12.56
C LYS A 66 1.22 15.16 11.63
N ASN A 67 0.76 16.27 12.20
CA ASN A 67 0.34 17.45 11.45
C ASN A 67 1.49 18.17 10.73
N LYS A 68 2.76 17.89 11.05
CA LYS A 68 3.90 18.34 10.22
C LYS A 68 3.87 17.76 8.81
N ASN A 69 3.14 16.66 8.63
CA ASN A 69 2.92 15.99 7.36
C ASN A 69 1.52 16.27 6.78
N ALA A 70 0.77 17.24 7.32
CA ALA A 70 -0.63 17.44 6.98
C ALA A 70 -0.87 17.70 5.49
N MET A 71 -1.95 17.11 4.97
CA MET A 71 -2.47 17.36 3.63
C MET A 71 -3.02 18.79 3.56
N THR A 72 -2.71 19.51 2.47
CA THR A 72 -3.27 20.85 2.21
C THR A 72 -4.50 20.77 1.29
N SER A 73 -5.32 21.82 1.25
CA SER A 73 -6.64 21.83 0.59
C SER A 73 -6.65 21.49 -0.92
N ASN A 74 -5.50 21.59 -1.60
CA ASN A 74 -5.35 21.27 -3.02
C ASN A 74 -4.34 20.14 -3.27
N GLU A 75 -4.09 19.32 -2.24
CA GLU A 75 -3.08 18.29 -2.27
C GLU A 75 -3.71 16.92 -1.98
N ILE A 76 -3.22 15.89 -2.67
CA ILE A 76 -3.63 14.50 -2.43
C ILE A 76 -2.64 13.75 -1.54
N GLN A 77 -1.44 14.31 -1.34
CA GLN A 77 -0.41 13.80 -0.45
C GLN A 77 -0.45 14.45 0.94
N GLY A 78 -0.11 13.68 1.96
CA GLY A 78 -0.03 14.12 3.35
C GLY A 78 -0.93 13.32 4.29
N TYR A 79 -0.88 13.69 5.56
CA TYR A 79 -1.67 13.14 6.66
C TYR A 79 -2.99 13.91 6.82
N GLY A 80 -4.10 13.19 6.99
CA GLY A 80 -5.42 13.79 7.24
C GLY A 80 -6.56 12.80 7.00
N LYS A 81 -7.81 13.29 6.95
CA LYS A 81 -9.03 12.45 6.82
C LYS A 81 -9.36 12.04 5.38
N GLY A 82 -8.37 12.02 4.49
CA GLY A 82 -8.58 11.81 3.05
C GLY A 82 -9.15 13.04 2.33
N TYR A 83 -9.28 12.93 1.01
CA TYR A 83 -9.74 14.03 0.16
C TYR A 83 -11.27 14.21 0.27
N LEU A 84 -11.69 15.41 0.67
CA LEU A 84 -13.10 15.83 0.69
C LEU A 84 -13.53 16.19 -0.74
N VAL A 85 -14.46 15.43 -1.30
CA VAL A 85 -15.02 15.67 -2.63
C VAL A 85 -16.27 16.55 -2.56
N SER A 86 -17.05 16.46 -1.48
CA SER A 86 -18.25 17.27 -1.25
C SER A 86 -18.57 17.47 0.24
N GLU A 87 -19.36 18.50 0.56
CA GLU A 87 -19.81 18.79 1.93
C GLU A 87 -20.76 17.72 2.50
N GLU A 88 -21.45 16.99 1.63
CA GLU A 88 -22.40 15.93 1.98
C GLU A 88 -21.75 14.55 2.12
N GLN A 89 -20.43 14.46 1.94
CA GLN A 89 -19.71 13.20 1.95
C GLN A 89 -19.69 12.58 3.35
N THR A 90 -20.09 11.31 3.45
CA THR A 90 -19.84 10.52 4.66
C THR A 90 -18.35 10.24 4.76
N LEU A 91 -17.71 10.72 5.83
CA LEU A 91 -16.29 10.53 6.07
C LEU A 91 -16.03 9.20 6.79
N ASP A 92 -15.08 8.44 6.26
CA ASP A 92 -14.55 7.28 6.96
C ASP A 92 -13.94 7.70 8.31
N ARG A 93 -14.18 6.90 9.35
CA ARG A 93 -13.57 7.10 10.67
C ARG A 93 -12.12 6.61 10.70
N SER A 94 -11.31 7.12 9.77
CA SER A 94 -9.89 6.77 9.63
C SER A 94 -9.07 7.99 9.22
N ASP A 95 -7.88 8.10 9.79
CA ASP A 95 -6.85 8.99 9.26
C ASP A 95 -6.00 8.25 8.23
N VAL A 96 -5.50 8.99 7.24
CA VAL A 96 -4.71 8.47 6.12
C VAL A 96 -3.45 9.31 5.97
N LEU A 97 -2.33 8.64 5.76
CA LEU A 97 -1.10 9.22 5.22
C LEU A 97 -0.96 8.77 3.77
N MET A 98 -1.25 9.66 2.82
CA MET A 98 -1.16 9.37 1.39
C MET A 98 0.13 9.94 0.81
N LEU A 99 0.93 9.11 0.12
CA LEU A 99 2.23 9.52 -0.43
C LEU A 99 2.43 8.95 -1.82
N HIS A 100 2.92 9.77 -2.76
CA HIS A 100 3.46 9.25 -4.01
C HIS A 100 4.89 8.79 -3.77
N ILE A 101 5.11 7.48 -3.88
CA ILE A 101 6.44 6.87 -3.78
C ILE A 101 7.05 6.55 -5.14
N TYR A 102 6.24 6.21 -6.15
CA TYR A 102 6.70 5.84 -7.49
C TYR A 102 6.71 7.02 -8.48
N SER A 103 7.75 7.02 -9.31
CA SER A 103 8.23 8.12 -10.15
C SER A 103 8.65 9.34 -9.31
N THR A 104 9.96 9.61 -9.33
CA THR A 104 10.58 10.70 -8.56
C THR A 104 9.92 12.06 -8.79
N ARG A 105 9.39 12.30 -9.99
CA ARG A 105 8.72 13.56 -10.37
C ARG A 105 7.44 13.88 -9.61
N TYR A 106 6.76 12.87 -9.06
CA TYR A 106 5.50 13.06 -8.33
C TYR A 106 5.70 13.12 -6.81
N ARG A 107 6.92 12.89 -6.32
CA ARG A 107 7.23 12.87 -4.89
C ARG A 107 7.21 14.29 -4.34
N LYS A 108 6.37 14.53 -3.34
CA LYS A 108 6.34 15.79 -2.59
C LYS A 108 6.95 15.56 -1.21
N LEU A 109 8.28 15.65 -1.14
CA LEU A 109 9.08 15.28 0.03
C LEU A 109 8.74 16.09 1.29
N GLN A 110 8.12 17.27 1.14
CA GLN A 110 7.62 18.05 2.27
C GLN A 110 6.55 17.30 3.08
N PHE A 111 5.80 16.38 2.46
CA PHE A 111 4.79 15.57 3.13
C PHE A 111 5.33 14.23 3.65
N TRP A 112 6.59 13.89 3.36
CA TRP A 112 7.15 12.60 3.77
C TRP A 112 7.52 12.64 5.26
N PRO A 113 7.16 11.60 6.05
CA PRO A 113 7.52 11.54 7.47
C PRO A 113 9.04 11.55 7.64
N LYS A 114 9.51 12.43 8.53
CA LYS A 114 10.89 12.43 9.04
C LYS A 114 11.02 11.56 10.30
N ILE A 115 9.90 11.36 10.98
CA ILE A 115 9.74 10.54 12.18
C ILE A 115 8.70 9.47 11.82
N PRO A 116 8.98 8.19 12.08
CA PRO A 116 10.22 7.65 12.63
C PRO A 116 11.42 7.73 11.69
N GLU A 117 12.62 7.66 12.25
CA GLU A 117 13.84 7.64 11.46
C GLU A 117 13.84 6.41 10.53
N GLY A 118 14.22 6.62 9.27
CA GLY A 118 14.25 5.55 8.28
C GLY A 118 12.93 5.25 7.58
N PHE A 119 11.82 5.94 7.90
CA PHE A 119 10.54 5.81 7.18
C PHE A 119 10.71 5.94 5.66
N LYS A 120 11.43 6.99 5.24
CA LYS A 120 11.80 7.23 3.82
C LYS A 120 12.53 6.04 3.20
N LYS A 121 13.47 5.41 3.92
CA LYS A 121 14.25 4.27 3.41
C LYS A 121 13.35 3.06 3.20
N VAL A 122 12.42 2.81 4.13
CA VAL A 122 11.44 1.73 4.01
C VAL A 122 10.54 1.93 2.79
N LEU A 123 9.99 3.14 2.60
CA LEU A 123 9.19 3.47 1.41
C LEU A 123 9.91 3.18 0.09
N LEU A 124 11.16 3.63 -0.03
CA LEU A 124 11.96 3.42 -1.25
C LEU A 124 12.30 1.95 -1.47
N THR A 125 12.44 1.16 -0.41
CA THR A 125 12.69 -0.29 -0.54
C THR A 125 11.46 -0.99 -1.10
N ILE A 126 10.25 -0.63 -0.64
CA ILE A 126 8.98 -1.16 -1.15
C ILE A 126 8.76 -0.73 -2.60
N GLU A 127 9.05 0.53 -2.94
CA GLU A 127 8.96 1.02 -4.32
C GLU A 127 9.78 0.15 -5.29
N ASN A 128 11.06 -0.08 -4.97
CA ASN A 128 11.95 -0.87 -5.82
C ASN A 128 11.42 -2.29 -6.04
N TYR A 129 10.85 -2.87 -4.98
CA TYR A 129 10.23 -4.18 -5.08
C TYR A 129 8.99 -4.18 -5.97
N VAL A 130 8.02 -3.30 -5.71
CA VAL A 130 6.75 -3.25 -6.48
C VAL A 130 7.04 -2.96 -7.96
N HIS A 131 8.07 -2.17 -8.25
CA HIS A 131 8.49 -1.92 -9.63
C HIS A 131 9.05 -3.16 -10.34
N GLY A 132 9.64 -4.11 -9.60
CA GLY A 132 10.18 -5.37 -10.14
C GLY A 132 9.11 -6.36 -10.63
N PHE A 133 7.82 -6.09 -10.45
CA PHE A 133 6.69 -6.92 -10.90
C PHE A 133 6.17 -6.56 -12.30
N ARG A 134 6.90 -5.70 -13.03
CA ARG A 134 6.55 -5.33 -14.41
C ARG A 134 7.13 -6.30 -15.44
#